data_AF-A0A562YF26-F1
#
_entry.id   AF-A0A562YF26-F1
#
_cell.length_a   1.000
_cell.length_b   1.000
_cell.length_c   1.000
_cell.angle_alpha   90.00
_cell.angle_beta   90.00
_cell.angle_gamma   90.00
#
_symmetry.space_group_name_H-M   'P 1'
#
loop_
_entity.id
_entity.type
_entity.pdbx_description
1 polymer ?
#
loop_
_entity_poly.entity_id
_entity_poly.type
_entity_poly.pdbx_seq_one_letter_code
_entity_poly.pdbx_strand_id
1 'polypeptide(L)' 'METIVTNQEFEWRGILNSSYKSVVKSNFYKNKPSSLFGVKQQIKSAQQKLNSGIEIALKVCAFVILLITVYS' A
#
# COMPACT_ATOMS: atom_id res chain seq x y z
N MET A 1 40.91 -14.21 35.69
CA MET A 1 40.05 -14.54 34.54
C MET A 1 39.14 -13.35 34.32
N GLU A 2 39.48 -12.49 33.36
CA GLU A 2 38.68 -11.31 33.05
C GLU A 2 37.50 -11.72 32.17
N THR A 3 36.29 -11.45 32.63
CA THR A 3 35.08 -11.65 31.85
C THR A 3 34.90 -10.47 30.93
N ILE A 4 35.16 -10.69 29.64
CA ILE A 4 34.86 -9.74 28.57
C ILE A 4 33.34 -9.69 28.43
N VAL A 5 32.70 -8.86 29.26
CA VAL A 5 31.31 -8.46 29.05
C VAL A 5 31.31 -7.66 27.76
N THR A 6 30.90 -8.30 26.67
CA THR A 6 30.64 -7.60 25.41
C THR A 6 29.53 -6.59 25.69
N ASN A 7 29.93 -5.34 25.93
CA ASN A 7 29.05 -4.19 25.81
C ASN A 7 28.63 -4.12 24.35
N GLN A 8 27.61 -4.91 23.98
CA GLN A 8 26.84 -4.59 22.81
C GLN A 8 26.14 -3.29 23.18
N GLU A 9 26.69 -2.16 22.71
CA GLU A 9 25.98 -0.89 22.64
C GLU A 9 24.67 -1.17 21.91
N PHE A 10 23.63 -1.46 22.68
CA PHE A 10 22.28 -1.59 22.17
C PHE A 10 21.80 -0.17 21.91
N GLU A 11 22.34 0.40 20.84
CA GLU A 11 21.88 1.64 20.26
C GLU A 11 20.39 1.46 19.99
N TRP A 12 19.56 2.10 20.81
CA TRP A 12 18.11 2.13 20.70
C TRP A 12 17.68 2.92 19.46
N ARG A 13 18.16 2.52 18.28
CA ARG A 13 17.56 2.87 17.00
C ARG A 13 16.24 2.12 17.03
N GLY A 14 15.19 2.77 17.54
CA GLY A 14 13.90 2.16 17.85
C GLY A 14 13.37 1.23 16.76
N ILE A 15 12.39 0.39 17.10
CA ILE A 15 11.87 -0.73 16.30
C ILE A 15 11.72 -0.39 14.79
N LEU A 16 11.40 0.87 14.48
CA LEU A 16 11.33 1.42 13.13
C LEU A 16 12.62 2.14 12.70
N ASN A 17 13.75 1.44 12.66
CA ASN A 17 14.98 2.02 12.11
C ASN A 17 15.01 1.96 10.56
N SER A 18 15.93 2.69 9.94
CA SER A 18 16.08 2.76 8.47
C SER A 18 16.33 1.40 7.79
N SER A 19 17.05 0.50 8.45
CA SER A 19 17.23 -0.90 8.03
C SER A 19 15.92 -1.68 8.09
N TYR A 20 15.14 -1.56 9.19
CA TYR A 20 13.81 -2.18 9.28
C TYR A 20 12.89 -1.67 8.16
N LYS A 21 12.90 -0.35 7.89
CA LYS A 21 12.16 0.26 6.77
C LYS A 21 12.55 -0.33 5.41
N SER A 22 13.85 -0.56 5.17
CA SER A 22 14.35 -1.18 3.95
C SER A 22 13.85 -2.62 3.79
N VAL A 23 13.91 -3.41 4.86
CA VAL A 23 13.44 -4.80 4.87
C VAL A 23 11.94 -4.86 4.62
N VAL A 24 11.14 -4.06 5.32
CA VAL A 24 9.68 -4.02 5.11
C VAL A 24 9.35 -3.59 3.68
N LYS A 25 10.04 -2.59 3.14
CA LYS A 25 9.83 -2.13 1.76
C LYS A 25 10.18 -3.23 0.75
N SER A 26 11.30 -3.92 0.93
CA SER A 26 11.67 -5.07 0.10
C SER A 26 10.63 -6.18 0.16
N ASN A 27 10.14 -6.54 1.35
CA ASN A 27 9.10 -7.56 1.51
C ASN A 27 7.75 -7.13 0.92
N PHE A 28 7.41 -5.84 0.99
CA PHE A 28 6.19 -5.30 0.40
C PHE A 28 6.20 -5.41 -1.13
N TYR A 29 7.34 -5.15 -1.79
CA TYR A 29 7.45 -5.24 -3.24
C TYR A 29 7.75 -6.65 -3.76
N LYS A 30 8.51 -7.46 -3.01
CA LYS A 30 8.81 -8.87 -3.36
C LYS A 30 7.77 -9.86 -2.83
N ASN A 31 6.60 -9.37 -2.43
CA ASN A 31 5.60 -10.20 -1.79
C ASN A 31 5.06 -11.25 -2.77
N LYS A 32 4.99 -12.52 -2.33
CA LYS A 32 4.44 -13.59 -3.15
C LYS A 32 2.94 -13.36 -3.34
N PRO A 33 2.41 -13.35 -4.58
CA PRO A 33 1.00 -13.11 -4.84
C PRO A 33 0.07 -14.18 -4.23
N SER A 34 0.60 -15.38 -3.92
CA SER A 34 -0.12 -16.47 -3.24
C SER A 34 -0.14 -16.36 -1.71
N SER A 35 0.58 -15.40 -1.12
CA SER A 35 0.54 -15.15 0.33
C SER A 35 -0.80 -14.51 0.72
N LEU A 36 -1.33 -14.84 1.90
CA LEU A 36 -2.55 -14.22 2.45
C LEU A 36 -2.48 -12.69 2.43
N PHE A 37 -1.32 -12.12 2.76
CA PHE A 37 -1.10 -10.68 2.71
C PHE A 37 -1.12 -10.15 1.25
N GLY A 38 -0.52 -10.89 0.32
CA GLY A 38 -0.50 -10.55 -1.10
C GLY A 38 -1.89 -10.56 -1.73
N VAL A 39 -2.72 -11.56 -1.42
CA VAL A 39 -4.11 -11.65 -1.87
C VAL A 39 -4.93 -10.49 -1.31
N LYS A 40 -4.83 -10.22 0.00
CA LYS A 40 -5.54 -9.10 0.63
C LYS A 40 -5.12 -7.75 0.04
N GLN A 41 -3.83 -7.57 -0.23
CA GLN A 41 -3.28 -6.36 -0.84
C GLN A 41 -3.78 -6.15 -2.28
N GLN A 42 -3.85 -7.23 -3.07
CA GLN A 42 -4.37 -7.17 -4.44
C GLN A 42 -5.85 -6.77 -4.46
N ILE A 43 -6.68 -7.37 -3.61
CA ILE A 43 -8.11 -7.02 -3.50
C ILE A 43 -8.26 -5.53 -3.13
N LYS A 44 -7.51 -5.05 -2.15
CA LYS A 44 -7.56 -3.65 -1.71
C LYS A 44 -7.11 -2.68 -2.82
N SER A 45 -6.07 -3.03 -3.57
CA SER A 45 -5.58 -2.26 -4.71
C SER A 45 -6.60 -2.21 -5.86
N ALA A 46 -7.22 -3.35 -6.16
CA ALA A 46 -8.28 -3.43 -7.17
C ALA A 46 -9.49 -2.58 -6.79
N GLN A 47 -9.93 -2.64 -5.53
CA GLN A 47 -11.02 -1.78 -5.02
C GLN A 47 -10.68 -0.29 -5.13
N GLN A 48 -9.45 0.12 -4.82
CA GLN A 48 -9.03 1.52 -5.00
C GLN A 48 -9.05 1.96 -6.46
N LYS A 49 -8.60 1.12 -7.39
CA LYS A 49 -8.69 1.39 -8.83
C LYS A 49 -10.14 1.47 -9.32
N LEU A 50 -10.99 0.56 -8.87
CA LEU A 50 -12.41 0.54 -9.24
C LEU A 50 -13.14 1.78 -8.71
N ASN A 51 -12.89 2.19 -7.46
CA ASN A 51 -13.52 3.38 -6.90
C ASN A 51 -13.15 4.65 -7.68
N SER A 52 -11.88 4.77 -8.11
CA SER A 52 -11.43 5.88 -8.95
C SER A 52 -12.04 5.85 -10.36
N GLY A 53 -12.19 4.67 -10.97
CA GLY A 53 -12.80 4.53 -12.29
C GLY A 53 -14.32 4.75 -12.30
N ILE A 54 -15.03 4.22 -11.29
CA ILE A 54 -16.48 4.38 -11.14
C ILE A 54 -16.84 5.86 -10.97
N GLU A 55 -16.05 6.63 -10.21
CA GLU A 55 -16.31 8.04 -9.97
C GLU A 55 -16.27 8.85 -11.27
N ILE A 56 -15.25 8.61 -12.09
CA ILE A 56 -15.09 9.28 -13.39
C ILE A 56 -16.21 8.87 -14.34
N ALA A 57 -16.50 7.56 -14.43
CA ALA A 57 -17.56 7.04 -15.29
C ALA A 57 -18.94 7.60 -14.91
N LEU A 58 -19.25 7.67 -13.61
CA LEU A 58 -20.50 8.23 -13.10
C LEU A 58 -20.62 9.72 -13.44
N LYS A 59 -19.53 10.48 -13.29
CA LYS A 59 -19.50 11.91 -13.64
C LYS A 59 -19.72 12.13 -15.13
N VAL A 60 -19.05 11.36 -15.99
CA VAL A 60 -19.22 11.43 -17.46
C VAL A 60 -20.66 11.09 -17.86
N CYS A 61 -21.24 10.01 -17.31
CA CYS A 61 -22.64 9.66 -17.55
C CYS A 61 -23.59 10.79 -17.16
N ALA A 62 -23.40 11.43 -16.00
CA ALA A 62 -24.23 12.55 -15.56
C ALA A 62 -24.16 13.73 -16.54
N PHE A 63 -22.97 14.07 -17.07
CA PHE A 63 -22.83 15.12 -18.09
C PHE A 63 -23.52 14.77 -19.40
N VAL A 64 -23.41 13.53 -19.86
CA VAL A 64 -24.08 13.07 -21.10
C VAL A 64 -25.59 13.17 -20.97
N ILE A 65 -26.15 12.73 -19.83
CA ILE A 65 -27.60 12.84 -19.57
C ILE A 65 -28.02 14.32 -19.59
N LEU A 66 -27.26 15.19 -18.94
CA LEU A 66 -27.56 16.62 -18.88
C LEU A 66 -27.53 17.27 -20.27
N LEU A 67 -26.54 16.92 -21.11
CA LEU A 67 -26.49 17.36 -22.51
C LEU A 67 -27.69 16.86 -23.30
N ILE A 68 -28.07 15.58 -23.17
CA ILE A 68 -29.26 15.04 -23.83
C ILE A 68 -30.50 15.81 -23.38
N THR A 69 -30.67 16.08 -22.09
CA THR A 69 -31.82 16.84 -21.58
C THR A 69 -31.85 18.29 -22.07
N VAL A 70 -30.69 18.94 -22.23
CA VAL A 70 -30.63 20.34 -22.71
C VAL A 70 -30.86 20.45 -24.21
N TYR A 71 -30.40 19.46 -24.99
CA TYR A 71 -30.45 19.47 -26.45
C TYR A 71 -31.58 18.61 -27.06
N SER A 72 -32.35 17.90 -26.23
CA SER A 72 -33.58 17.19 -26.61
C SER A 72 -34.82 18.03 -26.38
#